data_AF-A0A919SQ62-F1
#
_entry.id   AF-A0A919SQ62-F1
#
_cell.length_a   1.000
_cell.length_b   1.000
_cell.length_c   1.000
_cell.angle_alpha   90.00
_cell.angle_beta   90.00
_cell.angle_gamma   90.00
#
_symmetry.space_group_name_H-M   'P 1'
#
loop_
_entity.id
_entity.type
_entity.pdbx_description
1 polymer ?
#
loop_
_entity_poly.entity_id
_entity_poly.type
_entity_poly.pdbx_seq_one_letter_code
_entity_poly.pdbx_strand_id
1 'polypeptide(L)'
;MADAVPLIDLDATRPQDPGAASAHPRLRPPRSVLVVAALVAALLTPAAAAPPARTMQPILAAGGTAAAAFTLGPDALYTASFGANPNSESGLRRYALPGGEQLWATSLPHNVQNLTLDGGVLLARSGSDPRMSFLDATEGKVLWTLREPNATVITLSGGRALLRIDSGSGGTELRLASARTGATIWSRTVDGVGGILDDDLFSDDPDRIVVLGVDGRVTTLQFADGSVLGAGELGVRLPAELDDTLQAGFVGVTVSGDQLYLSRRERGRPSLTAYRLPDLARRWRTENGPTGYVHDCGPVLCIADSRGLSGLDPSDGSVRWSDPAWSNAFRLGEGVLLAYDRQEDPESAILDARTGAVRRKLGHTLAVGGLELRADNKILGRTWVAVTDPADGTVHTVGSMQTAAPYGCTVRRPYLACPTSAGPTTVWQIP
;
A
#
# COMPACT_ATOMS: atom_id res chain seq x y z
N MET A 1 39.09 27.52 -78.90
CA MET A 1 38.94 26.17 -79.49
C MET A 1 37.84 25.50 -78.70
N ALA A 2 36.58 25.72 -79.09
CA ALA A 2 35.87 25.02 -80.19
C ALA A 2 35.37 23.66 -79.65
N ASP A 3 34.07 23.33 -79.56
CA ASP A 3 32.86 23.75 -80.31
C ASP A 3 31.61 23.61 -79.39
N ALA A 4 30.67 24.56 -79.27
CA ALA A 4 29.59 25.01 -80.19
C ALA A 4 28.39 24.02 -80.28
N VAL A 5 27.23 24.26 -79.63
CA VAL A 5 25.99 25.00 -80.11
C VAL A 5 25.03 24.07 -80.91
N PRO A 6 23.68 24.27 -81.03
CA PRO A 6 22.57 24.73 -80.16
C PRO A 6 21.37 23.73 -80.13
N LEU A 7 20.23 24.05 -79.51
CA LEU A 7 18.93 23.62 -80.04
C LEU A 7 17.90 24.75 -80.00
N ILE A 8 17.17 24.84 -81.11
CA ILE A 8 16.33 25.92 -81.58
C ILE A 8 14.87 25.72 -81.11
N ASP A 9 14.28 26.88 -80.85
CA ASP A 9 12.87 27.30 -80.73
C ASP A 9 11.88 26.59 -81.68
N LEU A 10 10.58 26.60 -81.32
CA LEU A 10 9.39 26.72 -82.18
C LEU A 10 8.17 26.29 -81.37
N ASP A 11 7.49 27.24 -80.71
CA ASP A 11 6.03 27.35 -80.82
C ASP A 11 5.56 28.73 -80.34
N ALA A 12 5.64 29.67 -81.29
CA ALA A 12 4.88 30.90 -81.25
C ALA A 12 3.44 30.62 -81.72
N THR A 13 2.44 30.92 -80.88
CA THR A 13 1.11 31.30 -81.35
C THR A 13 0.65 32.61 -80.74
N ARG A 14 0.83 33.64 -81.58
CA ARG A 14 0.04 34.84 -81.90
C ARG A 14 -0.86 35.55 -80.87
N PRO A 15 -0.89 36.90 -80.90
CA PRO A 15 -1.75 37.73 -80.06
C PRO A 15 -3.11 38.03 -80.69
N GLN A 16 -4.11 38.26 -79.85
CA GLN A 16 -5.37 38.90 -80.20
C GLN A 16 -5.77 39.89 -79.09
N ASP A 17 -5.60 41.18 -79.39
CA ASP A 17 -6.22 42.35 -78.73
C ASP A 17 -7.66 42.53 -79.29
N PRO A 18 -8.50 43.49 -78.83
CA PRO A 18 -8.48 44.30 -77.61
C PRO A 18 -9.88 44.37 -76.91
N GLY A 19 -9.96 44.84 -75.65
CA GLY A 19 -11.27 45.02 -75.01
C GLY A 19 -11.29 45.69 -73.64
N ALA A 20 -11.23 47.03 -73.66
CA ALA A 20 -11.76 48.01 -72.71
C ALA A 20 -12.30 47.59 -71.31
N ALA A 21 -11.84 48.36 -70.31
CA ALA A 21 -12.55 48.86 -69.12
C ALA A 21 -13.20 47.80 -68.19
N SER A 22 -12.94 47.83 -66.88
CA SER A 22 -13.59 48.81 -66.00
C SER A 22 -13.25 48.54 -64.53
N ALA A 23 -13.27 49.61 -63.72
CA ALA A 23 -13.06 49.58 -62.28
C ALA A 23 -14.06 48.64 -61.57
N HIS A 24 -13.56 47.66 -60.81
CA HIS A 24 -14.41 46.87 -59.93
C HIS A 24 -14.60 47.58 -58.57
N PRO A 25 -15.86 47.76 -58.13
CA PRO A 25 -16.17 48.38 -56.85
C PRO A 25 -15.79 47.44 -55.71
N ARG A 26 -15.11 47.96 -54.69
CA ARG A 26 -14.90 47.26 -53.42
C ARG A 26 -16.25 47.10 -52.71
N LEU A 27 -16.92 45.97 -52.96
CA LEU A 27 -18.10 45.54 -52.20
C LEU A 27 -17.65 45.20 -50.78
N ARG A 28 -17.90 46.11 -49.83
CA ARG A 28 -17.87 45.77 -48.40
C ARG A 28 -19.07 44.84 -48.14
N PRO A 29 -18.85 43.61 -47.63
CA PRO A 29 -19.95 42.73 -47.32
C PRO A 29 -20.83 43.39 -46.24
N PRO A 30 -22.17 43.28 -46.35
CA PRO A 30 -23.08 43.82 -45.35
C PRO A 30 -22.79 43.15 -44.00
N ARG A 31 -22.88 43.92 -42.90
CA ARG A 31 -22.60 43.47 -41.52
C ARG A 31 -23.26 42.15 -41.14
N SER A 32 -24.42 41.85 -41.72
CA SER A 32 -25.14 40.58 -41.54
C SER A 32 -24.35 39.36 -42.02
N VAL A 33 -23.60 39.45 -43.11
CA VAL A 33 -22.79 38.34 -43.64
C VAL A 33 -21.56 38.10 -42.76
N LEU A 34 -20.96 39.15 -42.21
CA LEU A 34 -19.88 39.04 -41.22
C LEU A 34 -20.37 38.44 -39.90
N VAL A 35 -21.58 38.79 -39.46
CA VAL A 35 -22.19 38.21 -38.24
C VAL A 35 -22.53 36.74 -38.45
N VAL A 36 -23.09 36.36 -39.60
CA VAL A 36 -23.38 34.96 -39.93
C VAL A 36 -22.09 34.16 -40.08
N ALA A 37 -21.06 34.70 -40.75
CA ALA A 37 -19.76 34.04 -40.86
C ALA A 37 -19.08 33.88 -39.49
N ALA A 38 -19.20 34.86 -38.59
CA ALA A 38 -18.69 34.76 -37.23
C ALA A 38 -19.48 33.75 -36.38
N LEU A 39 -20.81 33.66 -36.53
CA LEU A 39 -21.65 32.65 -35.89
C LEU A 39 -21.35 31.25 -36.42
N VAL A 40 -21.17 31.10 -37.74
CA VAL A 40 -20.79 29.82 -38.37
C VAL A 40 -19.37 29.43 -37.96
N ALA A 41 -18.43 30.37 -37.87
CA ALA A 41 -17.09 30.11 -37.34
C ALA A 41 -17.11 29.74 -35.84
N ALA A 42 -18.00 30.33 -35.03
CA ALA A 42 -18.20 29.97 -33.63
C ALA A 42 -18.97 28.65 -33.43
N LEU A 43 -19.76 28.23 -34.42
CA LEU A 43 -20.42 26.90 -34.45
C LEU A 43 -19.52 25.80 -35.01
N LEU A 44 -18.50 26.16 -35.81
CA LEU A 44 -17.51 25.26 -36.40
C LEU A 44 -16.18 25.26 -35.65
N THR A 45 -16.02 26.02 -34.56
CA THR A 45 -14.96 25.69 -33.60
C THR A 45 -15.28 24.28 -33.12
N PRO A 46 -14.42 23.27 -33.37
CA PRO A 46 -14.60 21.98 -32.74
C PRO A 46 -14.65 22.31 -31.26
N ALA A 47 -15.82 22.09 -30.63
CA ALA A 47 -15.91 22.07 -29.19
C ALA A 47 -14.76 21.17 -28.78
N ALA A 48 -13.72 21.74 -28.15
CA ALA A 48 -12.58 20.99 -27.70
C ALA A 48 -13.18 19.96 -26.77
N ALA A 49 -13.37 18.74 -27.30
CA ALA A 49 -13.99 17.66 -26.57
C ALA A 49 -13.06 17.49 -25.39
N ALA A 50 -13.53 17.90 -24.21
CA ALA A 50 -12.79 17.69 -22.99
C ALA A 50 -12.35 16.23 -23.05
N PRO A 51 -11.04 15.94 -22.89
CA PRO A 51 -10.53 14.58 -23.01
C PRO A 51 -11.45 13.68 -22.18
N PRO A 52 -11.91 12.54 -22.74
CA PRO A 52 -12.91 11.71 -22.08
C PRO A 52 -12.47 11.49 -20.65
N ALA A 53 -13.35 11.81 -19.70
CA ALA A 53 -13.07 11.61 -18.28
C ALA A 53 -12.57 10.18 -18.14
N ARG A 54 -11.33 10.01 -17.66
CA ARG A 54 -10.77 8.68 -17.53
C ARG A 54 -11.49 8.00 -16.37
N THR A 55 -12.52 7.23 -16.70
CA THR A 55 -13.35 6.55 -15.71
C THR A 55 -12.74 5.21 -15.35
N MET A 56 -12.82 4.85 -14.08
CA MET A 56 -12.55 3.53 -13.59
C MET A 56 -13.47 2.49 -14.27
N GLN A 57 -12.91 1.35 -14.70
CA GLN A 57 -13.65 0.29 -15.38
C GLN A 57 -13.50 -1.04 -14.65
N PRO A 58 -14.60 -1.78 -14.38
CA PRO A 58 -14.49 -3.15 -13.87
C PRO A 58 -13.91 -4.05 -14.97
N ILE A 59 -12.86 -4.78 -14.65
CA ILE A 59 -12.15 -5.66 -15.60
C ILE A 59 -12.26 -7.14 -15.24
N LEU A 60 -12.52 -7.44 -13.97
CA LEU A 60 -12.64 -8.81 -13.48
C LEU A 60 -13.56 -8.86 -12.27
N ALA A 61 -14.44 -9.86 -12.22
CA ALA A 61 -15.12 -10.29 -11.01
C ALA A 61 -14.76 -11.77 -10.79
N ALA A 62 -13.88 -12.03 -9.82
CA ALA A 62 -13.30 -13.34 -9.57
C ALA A 62 -13.86 -13.99 -8.30
N GLY A 63 -14.30 -15.23 -8.44
CA GLY A 63 -14.91 -16.02 -7.36
C GLY A 63 -16.44 -16.01 -7.40
N GLY A 64 -17.07 -17.17 -7.14
CA GLY A 64 -18.53 -17.26 -7.01
C GLY A 64 -19.05 -16.95 -5.60
N THR A 65 -18.16 -16.95 -4.62
CA THR A 65 -18.39 -16.64 -3.20
C THR A 65 -17.34 -15.65 -2.73
N ALA A 66 -17.58 -15.02 -1.56
CA ALA A 66 -16.59 -14.17 -0.91
C ALA A 66 -15.25 -14.91 -0.82
N ALA A 67 -14.19 -14.31 -1.37
CA ALA A 67 -12.85 -14.84 -1.22
C ALA A 67 -12.48 -14.82 0.26
N ALA A 68 -11.93 -15.93 0.75
CA ALA A 68 -11.36 -15.99 2.10
C ALA A 68 -10.12 -15.11 2.22
N ALA A 69 -9.37 -15.00 1.12
CA ALA A 69 -8.25 -14.10 0.98
C ALA A 69 -8.04 -13.74 -0.49
N PHE A 70 -7.41 -12.60 -0.75
CA PHE A 70 -6.90 -12.26 -2.06
C PHE A 70 -5.63 -11.42 -1.95
N THR A 71 -4.83 -11.41 -3.01
CA THR A 71 -3.70 -10.48 -3.15
C THR A 71 -3.53 -10.07 -4.61
N LEU A 72 -2.96 -8.88 -4.84
CA LEU A 72 -2.87 -8.25 -6.15
C LEU A 72 -1.41 -8.20 -6.63
N GLY A 73 -1.14 -8.97 -7.68
CA GLY A 73 0.09 -8.94 -8.46
C GLY A 73 0.17 -7.74 -9.41
N PRO A 74 1.31 -7.53 -10.08
CA PRO A 74 1.45 -6.46 -11.07
C PRO A 74 0.57 -6.71 -12.32
N ASP A 75 0.32 -7.99 -12.63
CA ASP A 75 -0.32 -8.48 -13.84
C ASP A 75 -1.40 -9.53 -13.55
N ALA A 76 -1.71 -9.80 -12.29
CA ALA A 76 -2.62 -10.88 -11.90
C ALA A 76 -3.33 -10.64 -10.57
N LEU A 77 -4.53 -11.21 -10.44
CA LEU A 77 -5.23 -11.36 -9.17
C LEU A 77 -5.06 -12.80 -8.66
N TYR A 78 -4.75 -12.95 -7.37
CA TYR A 78 -4.73 -14.23 -6.68
C TYR A 78 -5.86 -14.28 -5.67
N THR A 79 -6.65 -15.34 -5.67
CA THR A 79 -7.77 -15.52 -4.73
C THR A 79 -7.72 -16.88 -4.06
N ALA A 80 -8.12 -16.96 -2.80
CA ALA A 80 -8.42 -18.19 -2.09
C ALA A 80 -9.91 -18.21 -1.74
N SER A 81 -10.61 -19.31 -2.01
CA SER A 81 -12.00 -19.51 -1.59
C SER A 81 -12.07 -20.17 -0.21
N PHE A 82 -13.10 -19.85 0.57
CA PHE A 82 -13.44 -20.67 1.72
C PHE A 82 -13.74 -22.10 1.25
N GLY A 83 -13.24 -23.09 2.00
CA GLY A 83 -13.72 -24.46 1.87
C GLY A 83 -15.14 -24.60 2.46
N ALA A 84 -15.77 -25.75 2.28
CA ALA A 84 -17.13 -26.01 2.79
C ALA A 84 -17.25 -25.92 4.32
N ASN A 85 -16.14 -26.05 5.06
CA ASN A 85 -16.02 -25.82 6.50
C ASN A 85 -14.60 -25.31 6.83
N PRO A 86 -14.33 -24.83 8.06
CA PRO A 86 -13.02 -24.27 8.44
C PRO A 86 -11.82 -25.22 8.26
N ASN A 87 -12.06 -26.53 8.18
CA ASN A 87 -11.06 -27.58 7.97
C ASN A 87 -11.02 -28.10 6.52
N SER A 88 -11.83 -27.51 5.63
CA SER A 88 -11.94 -27.96 4.24
C SER A 88 -10.81 -27.44 3.38
N GLU A 89 -10.66 -28.08 2.22
CA GLU A 89 -9.73 -27.63 1.19
C GLU A 89 -10.06 -26.22 0.71
N SER A 90 -9.03 -25.40 0.49
CA SER A 90 -9.18 -24.09 -0.14
C SER A 90 -8.76 -24.16 -1.59
N GLY A 91 -9.60 -23.60 -2.48
CA GLY A 91 -9.28 -23.45 -3.89
C GLY A 91 -8.58 -22.13 -4.15
N LEU A 92 -7.29 -22.18 -4.48
CA LEU A 92 -6.51 -21.03 -4.93
C LEU A 92 -6.61 -20.89 -6.43
N ARG A 93 -6.69 -19.65 -6.92
CA ARG A 93 -6.79 -19.33 -8.35
C ARG A 93 -5.97 -18.10 -8.67
N ARG A 94 -5.41 -18.07 -9.88
CA ARG A 94 -4.80 -16.88 -10.49
C ARG A 94 -5.58 -16.48 -11.73
N TYR A 95 -5.83 -15.19 -11.86
CA TYR A 95 -6.46 -14.59 -13.02
C TYR A 95 -5.52 -13.56 -13.65
N ALA A 96 -5.36 -13.58 -14.96
CA ALA A 96 -4.61 -12.58 -15.70
C ALA A 96 -5.31 -11.22 -15.62
N LEU A 97 -4.55 -10.13 -15.53
CA LEU A 97 -5.05 -8.76 -15.66
C LEU A 97 -4.45 -8.10 -16.91
N PRO A 98 -5.25 -7.33 -17.69
CA PRO A 98 -6.65 -7.00 -17.45
C PRO A 98 -7.65 -8.05 -17.98
N GLY A 99 -7.18 -9.10 -18.68
CA GLY A 99 -8.04 -10.00 -19.46
C GLY A 99 -8.98 -10.91 -18.65
N GLY A 100 -8.74 -11.11 -17.37
CA GLY A 100 -9.59 -11.89 -16.46
C GLY A 100 -9.54 -13.41 -16.65
N GLU A 101 -8.73 -13.92 -17.60
CA GLU A 101 -8.57 -15.35 -17.85
C GLU A 101 -8.00 -16.06 -16.62
N GLN A 102 -8.64 -17.15 -16.19
CA GLN A 102 -8.09 -17.99 -15.13
C GLN A 102 -6.89 -18.78 -15.67
N LEU A 103 -5.69 -18.44 -15.20
CA LEU A 103 -4.44 -19.05 -15.65
C LEU A 103 -4.18 -20.40 -14.99
N TRP A 104 -4.53 -20.53 -13.71
CA TRP A 104 -4.42 -21.79 -12.99
C TRP A 104 -5.37 -21.84 -11.78
N ALA A 105 -5.60 -23.06 -11.30
CA ALA A 105 -6.30 -23.34 -10.05
C ALA A 105 -5.60 -24.48 -9.29
N THR A 106 -5.45 -24.33 -7.98
CA THR A 106 -4.78 -25.29 -7.09
C THR A 106 -5.60 -25.48 -5.83
N SER A 107 -5.88 -26.73 -5.46
CA SER A 107 -6.50 -27.05 -4.17
C SER A 107 -5.43 -27.28 -3.10
N LEU A 108 -5.62 -26.67 -1.93
CA LEU A 108 -4.78 -26.91 -0.76
C LEU A 108 -5.57 -27.67 0.31
N PRO A 109 -4.95 -28.61 1.05
CA PRO A 109 -5.63 -29.46 2.03
C PRO A 109 -5.87 -28.75 3.39
N HIS A 110 -6.00 -27.42 3.37
CA HIS A 110 -6.27 -26.56 4.51
C HIS A 110 -6.97 -25.28 4.04
N ASN A 111 -7.69 -24.63 4.94
CA ASN A 111 -8.30 -23.34 4.68
C ASN A 111 -7.24 -22.24 4.60
N VAL A 112 -7.42 -21.28 3.70
CA VAL A 112 -6.49 -20.16 3.49
C VAL A 112 -7.21 -18.87 3.76
N GLN A 113 -6.69 -18.08 4.69
CA GLN A 113 -7.26 -16.81 5.15
C GLN A 113 -6.33 -15.62 4.89
N ASN A 114 -5.09 -15.88 4.44
CA ASN A 114 -4.19 -14.84 4.01
C ASN A 114 -3.33 -15.30 2.83
N LEU A 115 -3.11 -14.39 1.88
CA LEU A 115 -2.22 -14.56 0.74
C LEU A 115 -1.18 -13.45 0.71
N THR A 116 0.09 -13.81 0.62
CA THR A 116 1.22 -12.87 0.45
C THR A 116 1.98 -13.23 -0.81
N LEU A 117 2.31 -12.24 -1.64
CA LEU A 117 3.02 -12.42 -2.90
C LEU A 117 4.35 -11.68 -2.86
N ASP A 118 5.45 -12.40 -3.08
CA ASP A 118 6.79 -11.83 -3.16
C ASP A 118 7.72 -12.72 -3.99
N GLY A 119 8.63 -12.13 -4.76
CA GLY A 119 9.66 -12.88 -5.50
C GLY A 119 9.12 -13.97 -6.46
N GLY A 120 7.88 -13.86 -6.94
CA GLY A 120 7.22 -14.88 -7.75
C GLY A 120 6.74 -16.11 -6.96
N VAL A 121 6.71 -16.01 -5.63
CA VAL A 121 6.19 -17.02 -4.70
C VAL A 121 4.92 -16.48 -4.03
N LEU A 122 3.89 -17.32 -4.00
CA LEU A 122 2.65 -17.05 -3.29
C LEU A 122 2.64 -17.86 -1.99
N LEU A 123 2.67 -17.17 -0.86
CA LEU A 123 2.47 -17.76 0.46
C LEU A 123 0.98 -17.79 0.80
N ALA A 124 0.48 -18.99 1.08
CA ALA A 124 -0.88 -19.24 1.53
C ALA A 124 -0.86 -19.65 3.01
N ARG A 125 -1.57 -18.88 3.84
CA ARG A 125 -1.60 -19.07 5.30
C ARG A 125 -3.02 -19.35 5.75
N SER A 126 -3.18 -20.34 6.62
CA SER A 126 -4.43 -20.50 7.35
C SER A 126 -4.50 -19.50 8.51
N GLY A 127 -5.71 -19.17 8.94
CA GLY A 127 -5.92 -18.37 10.15
C GLY A 127 -5.98 -19.19 11.43
N SER A 128 -6.16 -20.52 11.33
CA SER A 128 -6.31 -21.41 12.49
C SER A 128 -5.45 -22.66 12.42
N ASP A 129 -5.04 -23.09 11.22
CA ASP A 129 -4.13 -24.22 11.02
C ASP A 129 -2.68 -23.69 10.92
N PRO A 130 -1.71 -24.30 11.61
CA PRO A 130 -0.32 -23.85 11.50
C PRO A 130 0.29 -24.16 10.12
N ARG A 131 -0.35 -24.99 9.29
CA ARG A 131 0.12 -25.31 7.94
C ARG A 131 0.13 -24.06 7.06
N MET A 132 1.26 -23.87 6.38
CA MET A 132 1.46 -22.83 5.39
C MET A 132 2.04 -23.44 4.11
N SER A 133 1.54 -23.02 2.96
CA SER A 133 2.01 -23.50 1.65
C SER A 133 2.64 -22.38 0.84
N PHE A 134 3.77 -22.70 0.20
CA PHE A 134 4.47 -21.83 -0.73
C PHE A 134 4.25 -22.37 -2.13
N LEU A 135 3.76 -21.52 -3.03
CA LEU A 135 3.40 -21.90 -4.39
C LEU A 135 4.17 -21.05 -5.39
N ASP A 136 4.48 -21.63 -6.54
CA ASP A 136 4.93 -20.83 -7.69
C ASP A 136 3.77 -19.95 -8.13
N ALA A 137 3.96 -18.63 -8.10
CA ALA A 137 2.89 -17.71 -8.42
C ALA A 137 2.50 -17.74 -9.91
N THR A 138 3.38 -18.26 -10.79
CA THR A 138 3.11 -18.35 -12.22
C THR A 138 2.31 -19.59 -12.56
N GLU A 139 2.71 -20.74 -12.01
CA GLU A 139 2.16 -22.07 -12.36
C GLU A 139 1.10 -22.59 -11.37
N GLY A 140 1.02 -22.01 -10.16
CA GLY A 140 0.16 -22.52 -9.09
C GLY A 140 0.66 -23.82 -8.45
N LYS A 141 1.86 -24.29 -8.81
CA LYS A 141 2.44 -25.50 -8.26
C LYS A 141 2.89 -25.29 -6.82
N VAL A 142 2.48 -26.17 -5.91
CA VAL A 142 3.02 -26.18 -4.54
C VAL A 142 4.50 -26.50 -4.60
N LEU A 143 5.32 -25.57 -4.14
CA LEU A 143 6.78 -25.70 -4.09
C LEU A 143 7.19 -26.48 -2.85
N TRP A 144 6.67 -26.08 -1.69
CA TRP A 144 6.87 -26.76 -0.42
C TRP A 144 5.79 -26.32 0.59
N THR A 145 5.68 -27.06 1.69
CA THR A 145 4.73 -26.81 2.77
C THR A 145 5.46 -26.83 4.10
N LEU A 146 5.24 -25.80 4.91
CA LEU A 146 5.68 -25.75 6.29
C LEU A 146 4.67 -26.54 7.14
N ARG A 147 5.15 -27.58 7.84
CA ARG A 147 4.30 -28.55 8.57
C ARG A 147 4.53 -28.53 10.07
N GLU A 148 5.58 -27.86 10.50
CA GLU A 148 5.95 -27.64 11.88
C GLU A 148 4.80 -26.88 12.58
N PRO A 149 4.10 -27.51 13.54
CA PRO A 149 2.88 -26.93 14.13
C PRO A 149 3.14 -25.68 14.98
N ASN A 150 4.39 -25.49 15.37
CA ASN A 150 4.94 -24.40 16.16
C ASN A 150 5.70 -23.37 15.32
N ALA A 151 5.56 -23.44 13.99
CA ALA A 151 6.22 -22.51 13.09
C ALA A 151 5.27 -21.41 12.59
N THR A 152 5.79 -20.20 12.45
CA THR A 152 5.13 -19.07 11.79
C THR A 152 6.10 -18.35 10.86
N VAL A 153 5.59 -17.79 9.76
CA VAL A 153 6.35 -16.90 8.89
C VAL A 153 6.29 -15.49 9.46
N ILE A 154 7.42 -14.93 9.88
CA ILE A 154 7.47 -13.55 10.35
C ILE A 154 7.34 -12.61 9.15
N THR A 155 8.22 -12.78 8.15
CA THR A 155 8.22 -11.97 6.93
C THR A 155 8.51 -12.81 5.69
N LEU A 156 8.01 -12.32 4.54
CA LEU A 156 8.27 -12.86 3.20
C LEU A 156 8.73 -11.70 2.31
N SER A 157 10.02 -11.63 2.02
CA SER A 157 10.63 -10.53 1.27
C SER A 157 11.85 -10.99 0.48
N GLY A 158 12.00 -10.43 -0.74
CA GLY A 158 13.16 -10.70 -1.61
C GLY A 158 13.32 -12.18 -1.96
N GLY A 159 12.23 -12.93 -2.06
CA GLY A 159 12.22 -14.37 -2.30
C GLY A 159 12.72 -15.21 -1.12
N ARG A 160 12.70 -14.66 0.10
CA ARG A 160 13.14 -15.32 1.34
C ARG A 160 12.03 -15.27 2.38
N ALA A 161 11.91 -16.32 3.19
CA ALA A 161 10.95 -16.40 4.27
C ALA A 161 11.70 -16.50 5.60
N LEU A 162 11.47 -15.53 6.50
CA LEU A 162 11.95 -15.61 7.87
C LEU A 162 10.92 -16.37 8.71
N LEU A 163 11.35 -17.47 9.31
CA LEU A 163 10.51 -18.35 10.09
C LEU A 163 10.88 -18.26 11.57
N ARG A 164 9.87 -18.24 12.42
CA ARG A 164 9.98 -18.48 13.87
C ARG A 164 9.45 -19.86 14.15
N ILE A 165 10.21 -20.70 14.85
CA ILE A 165 9.83 -22.06 15.22
C ILE A 165 10.07 -22.24 16.72
N ASP A 166 8.99 -22.26 17.50
CA ASP A 166 9.09 -22.27 18.97
C ASP A 166 9.24 -23.69 19.51
N SER A 167 10.42 -24.05 20.03
CA SER A 167 10.63 -25.37 20.64
C SER A 167 10.00 -25.45 22.03
N GLY A 168 9.44 -26.62 22.37
CA GLY A 168 8.82 -26.85 23.68
C GLY A 168 9.78 -26.76 24.88
N SER A 169 11.09 -26.70 24.66
CA SER A 169 12.13 -26.54 25.69
C SER A 169 12.52 -25.07 25.96
N GLY A 170 11.77 -24.10 25.44
CA GLY A 170 11.96 -22.67 25.72
C GLY A 170 12.95 -21.93 24.81
N GLY A 171 13.46 -22.61 23.78
CA GLY A 171 14.25 -21.99 22.71
C GLY A 171 13.40 -21.74 21.48
N THR A 172 13.64 -20.64 20.78
CA THR A 172 13.01 -20.33 19.50
C THR A 172 14.06 -20.42 18.40
N GLU A 173 13.82 -21.23 17.37
CA GLU A 173 14.63 -21.23 16.16
C GLU A 173 14.14 -20.14 15.21
N LEU A 174 15.04 -19.23 14.85
CA LEU A 174 14.90 -18.34 13.72
C LEU A 174 15.54 -18.99 12.50
N ARG A 175 14.77 -19.16 11.44
CA ARG A 175 15.25 -19.81 10.21
C ARG A 175 14.92 -18.94 9.02
N LEU A 176 15.93 -18.45 8.32
CA LEU A 176 15.73 -17.85 7.01
C LEU A 176 15.83 -18.95 5.94
N ALA A 177 14.79 -19.07 5.13
CA ALA A 177 14.71 -20.06 4.06
C ALA A 177 14.47 -19.39 2.71
N SER A 178 14.92 -20.04 1.64
CA SER A 178 14.48 -19.68 0.28
C SER A 178 12.97 -19.87 0.18
N ALA A 179 12.22 -18.83 -0.19
CA ALA A 179 10.78 -18.94 -0.39
C ALA A 179 10.43 -19.90 -1.53
N ARG A 180 11.34 -20.09 -2.50
CA ARG A 180 11.12 -20.97 -3.65
C ARG A 180 11.36 -22.44 -3.35
N THR A 181 12.39 -22.78 -2.57
CA THR A 181 12.78 -24.19 -2.38
C THR A 181 12.56 -24.71 -0.97
N GLY A 182 12.34 -23.82 0.01
CA GLY A 182 12.30 -24.16 1.43
C GLY A 182 13.68 -24.48 2.02
N ALA A 183 14.74 -24.38 1.21
CA ALA A 183 16.10 -24.63 1.68
C ALA A 183 16.52 -23.56 2.69
N THR A 184 17.03 -24.00 3.84
CA THR A 184 17.60 -23.12 4.87
C THR A 184 18.79 -22.37 4.31
N ILE A 185 18.76 -21.05 4.41
CA ILE A 185 19.88 -20.15 4.13
C ILE A 185 20.74 -20.06 5.40
N TRP A 186 20.10 -19.74 6.52
CA TRP A 186 20.71 -19.79 7.85
C TRP A 186 19.64 -20.13 8.90
N SER A 187 20.09 -20.65 10.04
CA SER A 187 19.24 -20.89 11.21
C SER A 187 19.98 -20.55 12.49
N ARG A 188 19.26 -20.06 13.49
CA ARG A 188 19.77 -19.67 14.79
C ARG A 188 18.75 -19.93 15.89
N THR A 189 19.16 -20.64 16.93
CA THR A 189 18.37 -20.73 18.17
C THR A 189 18.64 -19.52 19.06
N VAL A 190 17.57 -18.95 19.58
CA VAL A 190 17.56 -17.85 20.55
C VAL A 190 16.68 -18.24 21.74
N ASP A 191 17.17 -17.98 22.95
CA ASP A 191 16.48 -18.40 24.17
C ASP A 191 15.55 -17.30 24.69
N GLY A 192 14.42 -17.72 25.29
CA GLY A 192 13.57 -16.83 26.06
C GLY A 192 12.93 -15.69 25.25
N VAL A 193 12.58 -15.92 23.99
CA VAL A 193 12.01 -14.90 23.10
C VAL A 193 10.60 -14.49 23.54
N GLY A 194 10.42 -13.21 23.84
CA GLY A 194 9.12 -12.56 24.05
C GLY A 194 8.59 -11.87 22.79
N GLY A 195 9.46 -11.48 21.86
CA GLY A 195 9.05 -10.84 20.61
C GLY A 195 10.14 -10.89 19.53
N ILE A 196 9.71 -10.87 18.27
CA ILE A 196 10.57 -10.70 17.11
C ILE A 196 9.99 -9.53 16.34
N LEU A 197 10.80 -8.49 16.15
CA LEU A 197 10.45 -7.31 15.41
C LEU A 197 11.39 -7.21 14.20
N ASP A 198 10.84 -6.82 13.07
CA ASP A 198 11.56 -6.43 11.87
C ASP A 198 11.25 -4.96 11.56
N ASP A 199 12.03 -4.36 10.66
CA ASP A 199 11.81 -2.96 10.18
C ASP A 199 10.53 -2.85 9.30
N ASP A 200 9.67 -3.87 9.35
CA ASP A 200 8.74 -4.34 8.32
C ASP A 200 7.43 -3.56 8.26
N LEU A 201 7.36 -2.38 8.90
CA LEU A 201 6.20 -1.53 8.66
C LEU A 201 6.28 -0.83 7.30
N PHE A 202 7.47 -0.68 6.67
CA PHE A 202 7.58 0.12 5.43
C PHE A 202 8.71 -0.24 4.44
N SER A 203 9.52 -1.29 4.65
CA SER A 203 10.60 -1.64 3.72
C SER A 203 10.30 -2.95 2.98
N ASP A 204 10.42 -2.94 1.65
CA ASP A 204 10.30 -4.13 0.82
C ASP A 204 11.48 -5.12 1.02
N ASP A 205 12.56 -4.71 1.70
CA ASP A 205 13.71 -5.55 2.04
C ASP A 205 14.17 -5.26 3.49
N PRO A 206 14.01 -6.22 4.42
CA PRO A 206 14.47 -6.05 5.79
C PRO A 206 15.99 -6.26 5.90
N ASP A 207 16.69 -5.29 6.46
CA ASP A 207 18.15 -5.38 6.67
C ASP A 207 18.52 -6.10 7.97
N ARG A 208 17.61 -6.09 8.96
CA ARG A 208 17.87 -6.55 10.33
C ARG A 208 16.66 -7.23 10.97
N ILE A 209 16.93 -8.02 11.98
CA ILE A 209 15.94 -8.67 12.85
C ILE A 209 16.26 -8.26 14.29
N VAL A 210 15.26 -7.80 15.03
CA VAL A 210 15.39 -7.45 16.45
C VAL A 210 14.67 -8.51 17.28
N VAL A 211 15.46 -9.29 18.00
CA VAL A 211 14.97 -10.33 18.91
C VAL A 211 14.88 -9.77 20.32
N LEU A 212 13.69 -9.81 20.90
CA LEU A 212 13.40 -9.37 22.25
C LEU A 212 13.21 -10.58 23.17
N GLY A 213 14.04 -10.68 24.20
CA GLY A 213 13.92 -11.66 25.27
C GLY A 213 12.91 -11.21 26.34
N VAL A 214 12.22 -12.16 26.96
CA VAL A 214 11.30 -11.91 28.09
C VAL A 214 12.01 -11.31 29.31
N ASP A 215 13.32 -11.50 29.41
CA ASP A 215 14.20 -10.89 30.43
C ASP A 215 14.62 -9.45 30.10
N GLY A 216 14.22 -8.93 28.94
CA GLY A 216 14.60 -7.59 28.45
C GLY A 216 15.89 -7.58 27.65
N ARG A 217 16.51 -8.73 27.38
CA ARG A 217 17.64 -8.82 26.46
C ARG A 217 17.17 -8.49 25.04
N VAL A 218 17.99 -7.75 24.30
CA VAL A 218 17.76 -7.44 22.89
C VAL A 218 18.96 -7.92 22.10
N THR A 219 18.71 -8.64 21.02
CA THR A 219 19.73 -9.04 20.06
C THR A 219 19.30 -8.55 18.68
N THR A 220 20.15 -7.76 18.04
CA THR A 220 19.96 -7.35 16.65
C THR A 220 20.79 -8.28 15.76
N LEU A 221 20.13 -8.90 14.79
CA LEU A 221 20.73 -9.81 13.82
C LEU A 221 20.70 -9.18 12.43
N GLN A 222 21.71 -9.47 11.62
CA GLN A 222 21.70 -9.17 10.20
C GLN A 222 20.70 -10.11 9.51
N PHE A 223 19.76 -9.58 8.73
CA PHE A 223 18.75 -10.41 8.07
C PHE A 223 19.39 -11.40 7.07
N ALA A 224 20.42 -10.98 6.34
CA ALA A 224 21.03 -11.76 5.27
C ALA A 224 21.68 -13.09 5.74
N ASP A 225 22.32 -13.10 6.91
CA ASP A 225 23.14 -14.24 7.37
C ASP A 225 22.93 -14.63 8.85
N GLY A 226 22.10 -13.92 9.59
CA GLY A 226 21.82 -14.18 11.01
C GLY A 226 22.98 -13.85 11.96
N SER A 227 24.02 -13.17 11.47
CA SER A 227 25.13 -12.68 12.29
C SER A 227 24.65 -11.64 13.30
N VAL A 228 25.29 -11.57 14.47
CA VAL A 228 24.92 -10.58 15.51
C VAL A 228 25.50 -9.23 15.12
N LEU A 229 24.63 -8.24 14.94
CA LEU A 229 25.02 -6.85 14.75
C LEU A 229 25.27 -6.14 16.09
N GLY A 230 24.53 -6.54 17.13
CA GLY A 230 24.68 -6.01 18.48
C GLY A 230 23.72 -6.65 19.45
N ALA A 231 24.02 -6.49 20.74
CA ALA A 231 23.17 -6.97 21.82
C ALA A 231 23.23 -5.99 22.99
N GLY A 232 22.15 -5.94 23.76
CA GLY A 232 22.05 -5.13 24.97
C GLY A 232 20.86 -5.53 25.81
N GLU A 233 20.54 -4.75 26.82
CA GLU A 233 19.43 -5.02 27.74
C GLU A 233 18.62 -3.74 27.98
N LEU A 234 17.30 -3.87 27.98
CA LEU A 234 16.37 -2.76 28.25
C LEU A 234 16.21 -2.48 29.76
N GLY A 235 16.71 -3.38 30.62
CA GLY A 235 16.55 -3.29 32.07
C GLY A 235 15.10 -3.42 32.54
N VAL A 236 14.24 -4.02 31.72
CA VAL A 236 12.84 -4.29 32.03
C VAL A 236 12.49 -5.72 31.64
N ARG A 237 11.71 -6.41 32.47
CA ARG A 237 11.15 -7.70 32.09
C ARG A 237 9.98 -7.46 31.14
N LEU A 238 10.02 -8.09 29.97
CA LEU A 238 8.93 -8.05 29.02
C LEU A 238 7.90 -9.14 29.38
N PRO A 239 6.59 -8.90 29.17
CA PRO A 239 5.62 -9.96 29.26
C PRO A 239 5.93 -11.06 28.23
N ALA A 240 5.55 -12.31 28.53
CA ALA A 240 5.81 -13.45 27.65
C ALA A 240 5.09 -13.32 26.29
N GLU A 241 3.95 -12.63 26.30
CA GLU A 241 3.25 -12.14 25.13
C GLU A 241 3.12 -10.62 25.27
N LEU A 242 3.53 -9.88 24.24
CA LEU A 242 3.28 -8.44 24.18
C LEU A 242 1.77 -8.25 23.98
N ASP A 243 1.06 -8.00 25.08
CA ASP A 243 -0.38 -7.71 25.06
C ASP A 243 -0.60 -6.27 24.59
N ASP A 244 -1.48 -6.10 23.59
CA ASP A 244 -1.88 -4.81 23.03
C ASP A 244 -2.76 -3.97 23.97
N THR A 245 -3.15 -4.51 25.14
CA THR A 245 -3.94 -3.75 26.10
C THR A 245 -3.10 -2.69 26.84
N LEU A 246 -3.50 -1.42 26.69
CA LEU A 246 -2.91 -0.25 27.36
C LEU A 246 -3.25 -0.19 28.88
N GLN A 247 -2.97 -1.26 29.63
CA GLN A 247 -3.26 -1.36 31.07
C GLN A 247 -2.23 -0.64 31.95
N ALA A 248 -2.44 -0.64 33.27
CA ALA A 248 -1.63 0.06 34.27
C ALA A 248 -0.15 -0.39 34.37
N GLY A 249 0.23 -1.46 33.65
CA GLY A 249 1.59 -1.97 33.51
C GLY A 249 2.05 -2.11 32.05
N PHE A 250 1.51 -1.30 31.14
CA PHE A 250 1.85 -1.34 29.72
C PHE A 250 3.36 -1.26 29.48
N VAL A 251 3.87 -2.18 28.65
CA VAL A 251 5.22 -2.15 28.09
C VAL A 251 5.10 -2.49 26.61
N GLY A 252 5.32 -1.50 25.75
CA GLY A 252 5.35 -1.65 24.29
C GLY A 252 6.76 -1.44 23.76
N VAL A 253 7.19 -2.28 22.83
CA VAL A 253 8.45 -2.12 22.11
C VAL A 253 8.14 -2.02 20.63
N THR A 254 8.69 -1.01 19.97
CA THR A 254 8.57 -0.85 18.51
C THR A 254 9.92 -0.54 17.91
N VAL A 255 10.15 -1.00 16.68
CA VAL A 255 11.34 -0.68 15.89
C VAL A 255 10.90 0.18 14.71
N SER A 256 11.66 1.23 14.43
CA SER A 256 11.46 2.05 13.25
C SER A 256 12.78 2.67 12.85
N GLY A 257 13.24 2.34 11.63
CA GLY A 257 14.54 2.75 11.15
C GLY A 257 15.67 2.23 12.03
N ASP A 258 16.62 3.10 12.39
CA ASP A 258 17.78 2.74 13.22
C ASP A 258 17.51 2.79 14.72
N GLN A 259 16.24 2.81 15.15
CA GLN A 259 15.86 3.01 16.55
C GLN A 259 14.88 1.96 17.07
N LEU A 260 15.04 1.65 18.35
CA LEU A 260 14.10 0.90 19.17
C LEU A 260 13.47 1.84 20.19
N TYR A 261 12.15 1.83 20.26
CA TYR A 261 11.36 2.63 21.18
C TYR A 261 10.78 1.73 22.27
N LEU A 262 11.09 2.05 23.53
CA LEU A 262 10.51 1.41 24.71
C LEU A 262 9.50 2.35 25.36
N SER A 263 8.23 2.04 25.20
CA SER A 263 7.11 2.74 25.80
C SER A 263 6.66 1.98 27.04
N ARG A 264 6.60 2.63 28.20
CA ARG A 264 6.26 1.95 29.45
C ARG A 264 5.40 2.81 30.37
N ARG A 265 4.57 2.16 31.18
CA ARG A 265 3.83 2.78 32.29
C ARG A 265 4.17 2.05 33.59
N GLU A 266 4.96 2.70 34.45
CA GLU A 266 5.37 2.14 35.74
C GLU A 266 4.70 2.90 36.88
N ARG A 267 3.89 2.21 37.69
CA ARG A 267 3.08 2.83 38.78
C ARG A 267 2.27 4.04 38.28
N GLY A 268 1.68 3.91 37.09
CA GLY A 268 0.90 4.95 36.44
C GLY A 268 1.72 6.05 35.76
N ARG A 269 3.05 6.09 35.91
CA ARG A 269 3.92 7.09 35.29
C ARG A 269 4.37 6.64 33.90
N PRO A 270 3.96 7.35 32.83
CA PRO A 270 4.37 7.03 31.49
C PRO A 270 5.81 7.48 31.23
N SER A 271 6.56 6.69 30.47
CA SER A 271 7.85 7.10 29.92
C SER A 271 8.10 6.44 28.58
N LEU A 272 8.77 7.15 27.68
CA LEU A 272 9.20 6.67 26.38
C LEU A 272 10.71 6.84 26.28
N THR A 273 11.41 5.79 25.88
CA THR A 273 12.87 5.81 25.71
C THR A 273 13.22 5.37 24.30
N ALA A 274 14.06 6.14 23.60
CA ALA A 274 14.61 5.75 22.31
C ALA A 274 16.04 5.24 22.48
N TYR A 275 16.32 4.12 21.84
CA TYR A 275 17.62 3.47 21.79
C TYR A 275 18.07 3.39 20.34
N ARG A 276 19.33 3.66 20.08
CA ARG A 276 19.94 3.40 18.78
C ARG A 276 20.19 1.90 18.62
N LEU A 277 19.93 1.35 17.44
CA LEU A 277 20.34 0.01 17.05
C LEU A 277 21.68 0.05 16.32
N PRO A 278 22.51 -1.02 16.40
CA PRO A 278 22.26 -2.27 17.13
C PRO A 278 22.78 -2.28 18.58
N ASP A 279 23.43 -1.22 19.05
CA ASP A 279 24.16 -1.19 20.32
C ASP A 279 23.33 -0.81 21.55
N LEU A 280 22.06 -0.46 21.35
CA LEU A 280 21.15 0.06 22.38
C LEU A 280 21.72 1.26 23.14
N ALA A 281 22.47 2.13 22.46
CA ALA A 281 22.82 3.42 23.05
C ALA A 281 21.55 4.26 23.24
N ARG A 282 21.21 4.60 24.48
CA ARG A 282 20.06 5.47 24.79
C ARG A 282 20.27 6.83 24.13
N ARG A 283 19.37 7.21 23.22
CA ARG A 283 19.37 8.53 22.58
C ARG A 283 18.72 9.58 23.46
N TRP A 284 17.48 9.30 23.89
CA TRP A 284 16.71 10.19 24.76
C TRP A 284 15.68 9.39 25.56
N ARG A 285 15.15 10.03 26.60
CA ARG A 285 14.04 9.52 27.40
C ARG A 285 13.14 10.68 27.79
N THR A 286 11.84 10.49 27.60
CA THR A 286 10.82 11.41 28.09
C THR A 286 10.04 10.77 29.23
N GLU A 287 9.64 11.60 30.19
CA GLU A 287 8.77 11.22 31.30
C GLU A 287 7.48 12.02 31.19
N ASN A 288 6.37 11.42 31.63
CA ASN A 288 5.03 12.03 31.57
C ASN A 288 4.53 12.33 30.13
N GLY A 289 5.19 11.77 29.11
CA GLY A 289 4.80 11.86 27.71
C GLY A 289 3.67 10.90 27.31
N PRO A 290 3.26 10.89 26.05
CA PRO A 290 2.38 9.85 25.50
C PRO A 290 3.00 8.46 25.60
N THR A 291 2.12 7.46 25.76
CA THR A 291 2.49 6.03 25.80
C THR A 291 1.61 5.22 24.89
N GLY A 292 2.23 4.55 23.94
CA GLY A 292 1.64 3.57 23.05
C GLY A 292 2.71 3.01 22.13
N TYR A 293 2.31 2.45 21.00
CA TYR A 293 3.21 2.06 19.93
C TYR A 293 3.66 3.27 19.12
N VAL A 294 4.92 3.26 18.71
CA VAL A 294 5.56 4.36 17.97
C VAL A 294 5.72 3.95 16.52
N HIS A 295 5.27 4.78 15.60
CA HIS A 295 5.39 4.51 14.16
C HIS A 295 6.05 5.68 13.43
N ASP A 296 6.77 5.40 12.34
CA ASP A 296 7.35 6.43 11.48
C ASP A 296 6.24 7.24 10.78
N CYS A 297 6.22 8.54 11.04
CA CYS A 297 5.32 9.49 10.41
C CYS A 297 6.08 10.51 9.55
N GLY A 298 7.33 10.21 9.18
CA GLY A 298 8.21 11.07 8.39
C GLY A 298 8.98 12.06 9.28
N PRO A 299 8.66 13.36 9.25
CA PRO A 299 9.40 14.35 10.05
C PRO A 299 9.14 14.26 11.57
N VAL A 300 8.18 13.44 12.00
CA VAL A 300 7.85 13.19 13.40
C VAL A 300 7.64 11.69 13.63
N LEU A 301 7.70 11.25 14.88
CA LEU A 301 7.22 9.93 15.30
C LEU A 301 5.76 10.06 15.74
N CYS A 302 4.88 9.21 15.21
CA CYS A 302 3.51 9.14 15.71
C CYS A 302 3.40 8.19 16.88
N ILE A 303 2.64 8.60 17.89
CA ILE A 303 2.28 7.76 19.03
C ILE A 303 0.81 7.98 19.36
N ALA A 304 0.07 6.89 19.48
CA ALA A 304 -1.33 6.89 19.83
C ALA A 304 -1.52 6.37 21.25
N ASP A 305 -2.25 7.10 22.09
CA ASP A 305 -2.61 6.69 23.44
C ASP A 305 -4.10 6.95 23.74
N SER A 306 -4.54 6.73 24.98
CA SER A 306 -5.93 6.97 25.36
C SER A 306 -6.40 8.43 25.22
N ARG A 307 -5.47 9.39 25.11
CA ARG A 307 -5.75 10.83 24.97
C ARG A 307 -5.78 11.29 23.52
N GLY A 308 -5.29 10.49 22.58
CA GLY A 308 -5.30 10.81 21.15
C GLY A 308 -3.98 10.49 20.46
N LEU A 309 -3.74 11.20 19.36
CA LEU A 309 -2.54 11.08 18.54
C LEU A 309 -1.57 12.21 18.86
N SER A 310 -0.29 11.90 18.97
CA SER A 310 0.76 12.90 19.15
C SER A 310 1.91 12.69 18.17
N GLY A 311 2.47 13.78 17.68
CA GLY A 311 3.70 13.81 16.90
C GLY A 311 4.87 14.20 17.79
N LEU A 312 5.88 13.34 17.86
CA LEU A 312 7.09 13.56 18.64
C LEU A 312 8.25 13.94 17.74
N ASP A 313 9.15 14.78 18.25
CA ASP A 313 10.43 15.02 17.62
C ASP A 313 11.31 13.75 17.71
N PRO A 314 11.82 13.22 16.59
CA PRO A 314 12.65 12.02 16.60
C PRO A 314 13.99 12.19 17.35
N SER A 315 14.49 13.43 17.50
CA SER A 315 15.80 13.73 18.07
C SER A 315 15.82 13.81 19.59
N ASP A 316 14.72 14.22 20.23
CA ASP A 316 14.64 14.38 21.69
C ASP A 316 13.36 13.81 22.33
N GLY A 317 12.40 13.34 21.53
CA GLY A 317 11.13 12.79 21.97
C GLY A 317 10.12 13.84 22.46
N SER A 318 10.41 15.14 22.32
CA SER A 318 9.49 16.21 22.71
C SER A 318 8.22 16.20 21.87
N VAL A 319 7.07 16.48 22.49
CA VAL A 319 5.79 16.57 21.79
C VAL A 319 5.78 17.84 20.93
N ARG A 320 5.75 17.67 19.61
CA ARG A 320 5.63 18.77 18.63
C ARG A 320 4.18 19.22 18.47
N TRP A 321 3.27 18.26 18.48
CA TRP A 321 1.83 18.48 18.42
C TRP A 321 1.07 17.30 19.03
N SER A 322 -0.17 17.55 19.43
CA SER A 322 -1.07 16.54 19.99
C SER A 322 -2.50 16.92 19.63
N ASP A 323 -3.28 15.94 19.19
CA ASP A 323 -4.67 16.13 18.79
C ASP A 323 -5.54 14.97 19.31
N PRO A 324 -6.50 15.25 20.22
CA PRO A 324 -7.37 14.22 20.78
C PRO A 324 -8.44 13.70 19.81
N ALA A 325 -8.64 14.35 18.66
CA ALA A 325 -9.63 13.91 17.67
C ALA A 325 -9.18 12.65 16.91
N TRP A 326 -7.86 12.39 16.85
CA TRP A 326 -7.31 11.28 16.09
C TRP A 326 -6.79 10.19 17.01
N SER A 327 -6.97 8.94 16.58
CA SER A 327 -6.54 7.77 17.32
C SER A 327 -5.38 7.03 16.67
N ASN A 328 -5.17 7.25 15.37
CA ASN A 328 -4.05 6.68 14.62
C ASN A 328 -3.71 7.57 13.43
N ALA A 329 -2.49 7.46 12.91
CA ALA A 329 -2.09 8.07 11.65
C ALA A 329 -1.04 7.26 10.91
N PHE A 330 -1.12 7.30 9.58
CA PHE A 330 -0.20 6.63 8.68
C PHE A 330 0.44 7.63 7.73
N ARG A 331 1.71 7.43 7.40
CA ARG A 331 2.39 8.22 6.39
C ARG A 331 1.76 7.96 5.01
N LEU A 332 1.25 9.02 4.38
CA LEU A 332 0.70 8.95 3.01
C LEU A 332 1.74 9.41 1.96
N GLY A 333 2.69 10.24 2.37
CA GLY A 333 3.74 10.79 1.52
C GLY A 333 4.73 11.63 2.32
N GLU A 334 5.53 12.46 1.64
CA GLU A 334 6.43 13.38 2.33
C GLU A 334 5.66 14.46 3.10
N GLY A 335 5.78 14.46 4.42
CA GLY A 335 5.19 15.49 5.28
C GLY A 335 3.66 15.44 5.39
N VAL A 336 3.02 14.35 4.95
CA VAL A 336 1.56 14.19 4.94
C VAL A 336 1.16 12.91 5.66
N LEU A 337 0.21 13.04 6.58
CA LEU A 337 -0.37 11.93 7.31
C LEU A 337 -1.85 11.75 6.93
N LEU A 338 -2.27 10.49 6.91
CA LEU A 338 -3.66 10.09 6.91
C LEU A 338 -4.03 9.66 8.33
N ALA A 339 -4.86 10.44 9.00
CA ALA A 339 -5.31 10.19 10.36
C ALA A 339 -6.72 9.61 10.38
N TYR A 340 -7.00 8.77 11.37
CA TYR A 340 -8.30 8.16 11.65
C TYR A 340 -8.67 8.37 13.11
N ASP A 341 -9.95 8.55 13.41
CA ASP A 341 -10.46 8.53 14.78
C ASP A 341 -10.60 7.09 15.30
N ARG A 342 -11.29 6.90 16.43
CA ARG A 342 -11.39 5.61 17.16
C ARG A 342 -12.74 4.90 16.98
N GLN A 343 -13.48 5.20 15.92
CA GLN A 343 -14.85 4.71 15.71
C GLN A 343 -14.94 3.50 14.77
N GLU A 344 -16.03 2.74 14.87
CA GLU A 344 -16.38 1.65 13.92
C GLU A 344 -16.58 2.18 12.48
N ASP A 345 -17.01 3.44 12.37
CA ASP A 345 -17.11 4.21 11.14
C ASP A 345 -16.17 5.45 11.25
N PRO A 346 -14.86 5.25 11.06
CA PRO A 346 -13.88 6.24 11.43
C PRO A 346 -13.94 7.46 10.52
N GLU A 347 -13.97 8.65 11.13
CA GLU A 347 -13.64 9.87 10.40
C GLU A 347 -12.16 9.87 10.07
N SER A 348 -11.82 10.39 8.89
CA SER A 348 -10.44 10.54 8.46
C SER A 348 -10.12 11.95 7.99
N ALA A 349 -8.84 12.29 8.08
CA ALA A 349 -8.31 13.56 7.65
C ALA A 349 -6.87 13.44 7.13
N ILE A 350 -6.51 14.37 6.26
CA ILE A 350 -5.14 14.61 5.86
C ILE A 350 -4.54 15.67 6.78
N LEU A 351 -3.45 15.31 7.47
CA LEU A 351 -2.73 16.19 8.37
C LEU A 351 -1.37 16.58 7.79
N ASP A 352 -0.90 17.77 8.15
CA ASP A 352 0.50 18.14 8.06
C ASP A 352 1.30 17.37 9.11
N ALA A 353 2.27 16.55 8.67
CA ALA A 353 3.01 15.69 9.60
C ALA A 353 3.83 16.47 10.64
N ARG A 354 4.31 17.67 10.29
CA ARG A 354 5.20 18.45 11.17
C ARG A 354 4.43 19.19 12.26
N THR A 355 3.22 19.64 11.95
CA THR A 355 2.43 20.53 12.83
C THR A 355 1.17 19.88 13.38
N GLY A 356 0.74 18.74 12.84
CA GLY A 356 -0.53 18.10 13.18
C GLY A 356 -1.75 18.84 12.63
N ALA A 357 -1.57 19.94 11.90
CA ALA A 357 -2.66 20.73 11.39
C ALA A 357 -3.47 19.96 10.34
N VAL A 358 -4.80 19.96 10.48
CA VAL A 358 -5.71 19.41 9.48
C VAL A 358 -5.58 20.23 8.19
N ARG A 359 -5.05 19.61 7.13
CA ARG A 359 -5.00 20.20 5.80
C ARG A 359 -6.32 19.99 5.05
N ARG A 360 -6.94 18.82 5.24
CA ARG A 360 -8.21 18.47 4.60
C ARG A 360 -8.97 17.44 5.43
N LYS A 361 -10.23 17.71 5.74
CA LYS A 361 -11.13 16.71 6.32
C LYS A 361 -11.69 15.83 5.20
N LEU A 362 -11.65 14.51 5.38
CA LEU A 362 -12.20 13.56 4.42
C LEU A 362 -13.53 12.95 4.91
N GLY A 363 -13.84 13.08 6.20
CA GLY A 363 -15.03 12.48 6.82
C GLY A 363 -14.95 10.95 6.76
N HIS A 364 -16.05 10.28 6.46
CA HIS A 364 -16.15 8.82 6.33
C HIS A 364 -15.56 8.30 5.00
N THR A 365 -14.28 8.59 4.78
CA THR A 365 -13.54 8.22 3.58
C THR A 365 -12.31 7.41 3.98
N LEU A 366 -12.14 6.23 3.39
CA LEU A 366 -10.92 5.43 3.54
C LEU A 366 -9.92 5.84 2.47
N ALA A 367 -8.64 5.99 2.81
CA ALA A 367 -7.59 6.17 1.80
C ALA A 367 -6.72 4.92 1.64
N VAL A 368 -6.54 4.47 0.40
CA VAL A 368 -5.76 3.27 0.06
C VAL A 368 -4.97 3.49 -1.22
N GLY A 369 -3.64 3.32 -1.17
CA GLY A 369 -2.76 3.43 -2.35
C GLY A 369 -2.91 4.72 -3.17
N GLY A 370 -3.21 5.84 -2.49
CA GLY A 370 -3.46 7.15 -3.14
C GLY A 370 -4.87 7.32 -3.71
N LEU A 371 -5.80 6.43 -3.41
CA LEU A 371 -7.23 6.55 -3.70
C LEU A 371 -8.01 6.94 -2.46
N GLU A 372 -9.15 7.58 -2.66
CA GLU A 372 -10.16 7.87 -1.66
C GLU A 372 -11.43 7.07 -1.94
N LEU A 373 -11.83 6.25 -0.98
CA LEU A 373 -12.99 5.38 -1.02
C LEU A 373 -14.04 5.88 -0.03
N ARG A 374 -15.17 6.37 -0.54
CA ARG A 374 -16.22 6.97 0.29
C ARG A 374 -17.53 6.24 0.10
N ALA A 375 -18.10 5.71 1.18
CA ALA A 375 -19.43 5.11 1.13
C ALA A 375 -20.48 6.14 0.66
N ASP A 376 -21.41 5.70 -0.17
CA ASP A 376 -22.56 6.49 -0.59
C ASP A 376 -23.63 6.41 0.50
N ASN A 377 -23.94 7.56 1.10
CA ASN A 377 -24.95 7.65 2.16
C ASN A 377 -26.39 7.59 1.65
N LYS A 378 -26.61 7.69 0.34
CA LYS A 378 -27.94 7.60 -0.29
C LYS A 378 -28.20 6.22 -0.88
N ILE A 379 -27.15 5.52 -1.30
CA ILE A 379 -27.27 4.23 -1.97
C ILE A 379 -26.43 3.20 -1.21
N LEU A 380 -27.11 2.43 -0.36
CA LEU A 380 -26.49 1.39 0.44
C LEU A 380 -25.69 0.43 -0.45
N GLY A 381 -24.45 0.15 -0.02
CA GLY A 381 -23.57 -0.75 -0.75
C GLY A 381 -22.82 -0.14 -1.92
N ARG A 382 -23.00 1.16 -2.20
CA ARG A 382 -22.20 1.88 -3.19
C ARG A 382 -21.04 2.59 -2.50
N THR A 383 -19.86 2.50 -3.10
CA THR A 383 -18.66 3.23 -2.69
C THR A 383 -18.15 4.04 -3.88
N TRP A 384 -17.97 5.35 -3.68
CA TRP A 384 -17.33 6.24 -4.64
C TRP A 384 -15.81 6.10 -4.56
N VAL A 385 -15.16 6.08 -5.73
CA VAL A 385 -13.71 6.01 -5.85
C VAL A 385 -13.22 7.31 -6.44
N ALA A 386 -12.28 7.96 -5.76
CA ALA A 386 -11.62 9.16 -6.24
C ALA A 386 -10.10 9.02 -6.21
N VAL A 387 -9.45 9.74 -7.12
CA VAL A 387 -7.98 9.85 -7.19
C VAL A 387 -7.62 11.26 -6.74
N THR A 388 -6.61 11.38 -5.89
CA THR A 388 -5.98 12.68 -5.60
C THR A 388 -4.87 12.91 -6.63
N ASP A 389 -4.92 14.05 -7.33
CA ASP A 389 -3.83 14.50 -8.18
C ASP A 389 -2.62 14.86 -7.27
N PRO A 390 -1.46 14.22 -7.46
CA PRO A 390 -0.29 14.50 -6.63
C PRO A 390 0.28 15.91 -6.84
N ALA A 391 0.00 16.59 -7.96
CA ALA A 391 0.58 17.89 -8.29
C ALA A 391 -0.06 19.03 -7.49
N ASP A 392 -1.38 19.00 -7.30
CA ASP A 392 -2.14 20.08 -6.65
C ASP A 392 -3.07 19.60 -5.51
N GLY A 393 -3.16 18.29 -5.28
CA GLY A 393 -4.00 17.70 -4.24
C GLY A 393 -5.50 17.70 -4.56
N THR A 394 -5.88 18.02 -5.80
CA THR A 394 -7.28 18.01 -6.24
C THR A 394 -7.81 16.59 -6.31
N VAL A 395 -9.09 16.41 -5.95
CA VAL A 395 -9.75 15.10 -5.91
C VAL A 395 -10.69 14.98 -7.07
N HIS A 396 -10.50 13.92 -7.87
CA HIS A 396 -11.36 13.61 -8.99
C HIS A 396 -12.03 12.26 -8.76
N THR A 397 -13.36 12.24 -8.73
CA THR A 397 -14.11 10.99 -8.73
C THR A 397 -13.93 10.29 -10.07
N VAL A 398 -13.38 9.08 -10.03
CA VAL A 398 -13.10 8.27 -11.22
C VAL A 398 -14.16 7.21 -11.46
N GLY A 399 -14.99 6.90 -10.47
CA GLY A 399 -16.12 5.98 -10.62
C GLY A 399 -16.76 5.59 -9.29
N SER A 400 -17.55 4.52 -9.33
CA SER A 400 -18.14 3.91 -8.14
C SER A 400 -18.15 2.39 -8.26
N MET A 401 -18.19 1.72 -7.12
CA MET A 401 -18.32 0.27 -7.01
C MET A 401 -19.50 -0.12 -6.15
N GLN A 402 -20.06 -1.30 -6.40
CA GLN A 402 -21.12 -1.91 -5.59
C GLN A 402 -20.48 -2.84 -4.56
N THR A 403 -19.72 -2.27 -3.61
CA THR A 403 -19.12 -3.00 -2.50
C THR A 403 -19.59 -2.39 -1.18
N ALA A 404 -20.07 -3.24 -0.27
CA ALA A 404 -20.64 -2.80 0.99
C ALA A 404 -19.60 -2.30 2.01
N ALA A 405 -18.32 -2.57 1.79
CA ALA A 405 -17.25 -2.12 2.66
C ALA A 405 -16.00 -1.80 1.83
N PRO A 406 -15.43 -0.58 1.93
CA PRO A 406 -14.11 -0.27 1.38
C PRO A 406 -12.98 -0.97 2.15
N TYR A 407 -13.29 -1.58 3.29
CA TYR A 407 -12.34 -2.34 4.09
C TYR A 407 -11.79 -3.55 3.34
N GLY A 408 -10.48 -3.73 3.42
CA GLY A 408 -9.77 -4.83 2.77
C GLY A 408 -9.52 -4.62 1.27
N CYS A 409 -9.84 -3.46 0.70
CA CYS A 409 -9.39 -3.12 -0.66
C CYS A 409 -7.86 -3.01 -0.72
N THR A 410 -7.27 -3.44 -1.83
CA THR A 410 -5.84 -3.33 -2.12
C THR A 410 -5.64 -2.62 -3.46
N VAL A 411 -4.65 -1.73 -3.53
CA VAL A 411 -4.28 -1.00 -4.74
C VAL A 411 -2.89 -1.39 -5.17
N ARG A 412 -2.77 -1.76 -6.43
CA ARG A 412 -1.49 -1.90 -7.13
C ARG A 412 -1.67 -1.34 -8.52
N ARG A 413 -1.27 -0.07 -8.70
CA ARG A 413 -1.54 0.68 -9.93
C ARG A 413 -1.14 -0.15 -11.16
N PRO A 414 -2.00 -0.20 -12.20
CA PRO A 414 -3.23 0.58 -12.38
C PRO A 414 -4.50 -0.08 -11.80
N TYR A 415 -4.39 -1.04 -10.88
CA TYR A 415 -5.53 -1.85 -10.43
C TYR A 415 -5.95 -1.56 -8.98
N LEU A 416 -7.25 -1.64 -8.73
CA LEU A 416 -7.86 -1.71 -7.39
C LEU A 416 -8.63 -3.02 -7.31
N ALA A 417 -8.38 -3.81 -6.27
CA ALA A 417 -9.13 -5.00 -5.97
C ALA A 417 -9.85 -4.81 -4.63
N CYS A 418 -11.15 -5.11 -4.59
CA CYS A 418 -11.94 -5.05 -3.36
C CYS A 418 -12.77 -6.31 -3.17
N PRO A 419 -12.93 -6.77 -1.92
CA PRO A 419 -13.91 -7.81 -1.61
C PRO A 419 -15.33 -7.25 -1.80
N THR A 420 -16.28 -8.12 -2.14
CA THR A 420 -17.70 -7.83 -2.02
C THR A 420 -18.26 -8.61 -0.83
N SER A 421 -19.23 -8.05 -0.10
CA SER A 421 -19.72 -8.61 1.17
C SER A 421 -20.34 -10.00 1.06
N ALA A 422 -20.74 -10.43 -0.14
CA ALA A 422 -21.38 -11.73 -0.37
C ALA A 422 -20.98 -12.39 -1.71
N GLY A 423 -19.92 -11.91 -2.38
CA GLY A 423 -19.68 -12.26 -3.79
C GLY A 423 -18.21 -12.22 -4.23
N PRO A 424 -17.94 -12.16 -5.55
CA PRO A 424 -16.59 -12.11 -6.09
C PRO A 424 -15.73 -10.99 -5.50
N THR A 425 -14.43 -11.22 -5.45
CA THR A 425 -13.46 -10.11 -5.43
C THR A 425 -13.51 -9.45 -6.81
N THR A 426 -13.78 -8.16 -6.85
CA THR A 426 -13.83 -7.42 -8.12
C THR A 426 -12.56 -6.60 -8.27
N VAL A 427 -12.06 -6.51 -9.50
CA VAL A 427 -10.90 -5.71 -9.88
C VAL A 427 -11.36 -4.64 -10.86
N TRP A 428 -10.90 -3.43 -10.62
CA TRP A 428 -11.09 -2.29 -11.50
C TRP A 428 -9.75 -1.78 -12.01
N GLN A 429 -9.75 -1.35 -13.26
CA GLN A 429 -8.68 -0.54 -13.82
C GLN A 429 -8.93 0.93 -13.48
N ILE A 430 -7.91 1.58 -12.93
CA ILE A 430 -7.89 2.98 -12.50
C ILE A 430 -7.15 3.81 -13.56
N PRO A 431 -7.58 5.05 -13.81
CA PRO A 431 -7.05 5.93 -14.87
C PRO A 431 -5.62 6.45 -14.75
#